data_AF-A0A813RDK2-F1
#
_entry.id   AF-A0A813RDK2-F1
#
_cell.length_a   1.000
_cell.length_b   1.000
_cell.length_c   1.000
_cell.angle_alpha   90.00
_cell.angle_beta   90.00
_cell.angle_gamma   90.00
#
_symmetry.space_group_name_H-M   'P 1'
#
loop_
_entity.id
_entity.type
_entity.pdbx_description
1 polymer ?
#
loop_
_entity_poly.entity_id
_entity_poly.type
_entity_poly.pdbx_seq_one_letter_code
_entity_poly.pdbx_strand_id
1 'polypeptide(L)'
;MPGISTSHDIIGTSSFWTGKPPVYGICPGVESNGSIKSLPQVKSNATRKELLDYFDNTWTLTEVVFDGLVNEEAYYRRPYHKLRHPMIFYYGHPAVLYINKLRVAGILNGGINEEYEKLFETGVDEMRCDDLHEGNNSIWPTINEVHQYRAKVYQVICQIIETHPLLNDEHMPISIDKPMWALLVSFEHERIHLETSSVLIRELPIEFVRIPPAWSVSTEKKINNPRRKRIQTSVF
;
A
#
# COMPACT_ATOMS: atom_id res chain seq x y z
N MET A 1 -22.68 12.16 22.40
CA MET A 1 -23.00 11.15 21.38
C MET A 1 -22.36 9.85 21.80
N PRO A 2 -23.10 8.74 21.95
CA PRO A 2 -22.50 7.48 22.34
C PRO A 2 -21.63 6.96 21.20
N GLY A 3 -20.34 6.80 21.47
CA GLY A 3 -19.38 6.23 20.53
C GLY A 3 -19.69 4.76 20.31
N ILE A 4 -20.11 4.43 19.09
CA ILE A 4 -20.16 3.05 18.62
C ILE A 4 -18.84 2.83 17.90
N SER A 5 -17.80 2.48 18.66
CA SER A 5 -16.67 1.75 18.10
C SER A 5 -17.13 0.30 17.98
N THR A 6 -17.74 -0.04 16.86
CA THR A 6 -17.82 -1.45 16.47
C THR A 6 -16.41 -1.85 16.07
N SER A 7 -15.73 -2.58 16.96
CA SER A 7 -14.45 -3.21 16.64
C SER A 7 -14.63 -4.04 15.38
N HIS A 8 -13.94 -3.66 14.32
CA HIS A 8 -13.95 -4.41 13.07
C HIS A 8 -12.96 -5.59 13.17
N ASP A 9 -13.27 -6.72 12.53
CA ASP A 9 -12.56 -7.99 12.75
C ASP A 9 -11.06 -7.94 12.40
N ILE A 10 -10.69 -7.10 11.43
CA ILE A 10 -9.29 -6.95 10.99
C ILE A 10 -8.67 -5.59 11.33
N ILE A 11 -9.44 -4.50 11.44
CA ILE A 11 -8.87 -3.14 11.54
C ILE A 11 -8.30 -2.95 12.95
N GLY A 12 -7.01 -2.62 13.03
CA GLY A 12 -6.32 -2.45 14.31
C GLY A 12 -6.06 -3.72 15.08
N THR A 13 -6.10 -4.86 14.39
CA THR A 13 -5.75 -6.17 14.96
C THR A 13 -4.49 -6.73 14.30
N SER A 14 -3.90 -7.76 14.90
CA SER A 14 -2.80 -8.51 14.29
C SER A 14 -3.20 -9.22 12.99
N SER A 15 -4.50 -9.42 12.74
CA SER A 15 -5.03 -10.06 11.53
C SER A 15 -5.03 -9.12 10.32
N PHE A 16 -4.68 -7.84 10.50
CA PHE A 16 -4.64 -6.86 9.41
C PHE A 16 -3.55 -7.16 8.37
N TRP A 17 -2.41 -7.72 8.79
CA TRP A 17 -1.26 -7.94 7.91
C TRP A 17 -1.52 -9.13 6.98
N THR A 18 -1.58 -8.88 5.68
CA THR A 18 -1.74 -9.96 4.67
C THR A 18 -0.40 -10.54 4.24
N GLY A 19 0.68 -9.78 4.42
CA GLY A 19 2.06 -10.23 4.26
C GLY A 19 2.80 -10.34 5.61
N LYS A 20 4.10 -10.07 5.61
CA LYS A 20 4.89 -10.01 6.84
C LYS A 20 4.44 -8.82 7.71
N PRO A 21 4.19 -9.01 9.02
CA PRO A 21 3.89 -7.89 9.91
C PRO A 21 5.15 -7.03 10.15
N PRO A 22 5.02 -5.76 10.54
CA PRO A 22 6.14 -4.85 10.80
C PRO A 22 6.87 -5.20 12.11
N VAL A 23 7.50 -6.38 12.16
CA VAL A 23 8.20 -6.93 13.33
C VAL A 23 9.69 -7.09 13.01
N TYR A 24 10.53 -6.63 13.95
CA TYR A 24 11.98 -6.73 13.84
C TYR A 24 12.43 -8.18 13.70
N GLY A 25 13.32 -8.45 12.74
CA GLY A 25 13.78 -9.80 12.41
C GLY A 25 12.79 -10.64 11.58
N ILE A 26 11.57 -10.13 11.32
CA ILE A 26 10.58 -10.78 10.46
C ILE A 26 10.47 -10.05 9.13
N CYS A 27 10.07 -8.77 9.14
CA CYS A 27 9.93 -7.97 7.94
C CYS A 27 11.23 -7.18 7.64
N PRO A 28 11.77 -7.25 6.41
CA PRO A 28 12.88 -6.42 5.99
C PRO A 28 12.58 -4.92 6.15
N GLY A 29 13.59 -4.17 6.58
CA GLY A 29 13.49 -2.72 6.82
C GLY A 29 12.87 -2.33 8.17
N VAL A 30 12.45 -3.28 9.00
CA VAL A 30 12.06 -2.99 10.39
C VAL A 30 13.30 -2.88 11.27
N GLU A 31 13.42 -1.78 12.00
CA GLU A 31 14.50 -1.50 12.95
C GLU A 31 14.20 -2.09 14.34
N SER A 32 15.21 -2.19 15.20
CA SER A 32 15.06 -2.75 16.56
C SER A 32 14.11 -1.96 17.46
N ASN A 33 13.81 -0.72 17.11
CA ASN A 33 12.80 0.13 17.77
C ASN A 33 11.37 -0.14 17.28
N GLY A 34 11.17 -1.08 16.36
CA GLY A 34 9.87 -1.44 15.78
C GLY A 34 9.42 -0.55 14.61
N SER A 35 10.17 0.50 14.26
CA SER A 35 9.83 1.33 13.10
C SER A 35 10.25 0.67 11.79
N ILE A 36 9.41 0.78 10.76
CA ILE A 36 9.73 0.29 9.42
C ILE A 36 10.24 1.44 8.55
N LYS A 37 11.28 1.16 7.74
CA LYS A 37 11.81 2.07 6.73
C LYS A 37 11.78 1.43 5.36
N SER A 38 11.65 2.28 4.35
CA SER A 38 11.86 1.90 2.96
C SER A 38 13.26 1.35 2.75
N LEU A 39 13.35 0.18 2.13
CA LEU A 39 14.59 -0.27 1.52
C LEU A 39 14.96 0.63 0.32
N PRO A 40 16.26 0.71 -0.05
CA PRO A 40 16.68 1.33 -1.30
C PRO A 40 16.00 0.65 -2.50
N GLN A 41 15.83 1.41 -3.59
CA GLN A 41 15.31 0.87 -4.84
C GLN A 41 16.06 -0.39 -5.25
N VAL A 42 15.30 -1.43 -5.59
CA VAL A 42 15.86 -2.72 -6.00
C VAL A 42 16.57 -2.57 -7.34
N LYS A 43 17.70 -3.26 -7.49
CA LYS A 43 18.51 -3.21 -8.71
C LYS A 43 18.03 -4.27 -9.70
N SER A 44 18.27 -4.03 -10.99
CA SER A 44 17.95 -4.99 -12.06
C SER A 44 18.66 -6.34 -11.91
N ASN A 45 19.82 -6.37 -11.25
CA ASN A 45 20.58 -7.59 -10.98
C ASN A 45 20.34 -8.17 -9.58
N ALA A 46 19.24 -7.79 -8.92
CA ALA A 46 18.90 -8.26 -7.58
C ALA A 46 18.65 -9.77 -7.55
N THR A 47 19.18 -10.45 -6.54
CA THR A 47 18.88 -11.85 -6.25
C THR A 47 17.39 -12.05 -5.93
N ARG A 48 16.90 -13.30 -5.99
CA ARG A 48 15.53 -13.64 -5.53
C ARG A 48 15.27 -13.17 -4.11
N LYS A 49 16.27 -13.31 -3.23
CA LYS A 49 16.16 -12.85 -1.84
C LYS A 49 15.98 -11.33 -1.77
N GLU A 50 16.75 -10.56 -2.53
CA GLU A 50 16.62 -9.10 -2.55
C GLU A 50 15.29 -8.64 -3.16
N LEU A 51 14.79 -9.34 -4.19
CA LEU A 51 13.45 -9.09 -4.75
C LEU A 51 12.35 -9.38 -3.73
N LEU A 52 12.43 -10.52 -3.03
CA LEU A 52 11.47 -10.88 -2.00
C LEU A 52 11.53 -9.92 -0.82
N ASP A 53 12.73 -9.56 -0.37
CA ASP A 53 12.90 -8.62 0.75
C ASP A 53 12.33 -7.24 0.39
N TYR A 54 12.52 -6.79 -0.84
CA TYR A 54 11.97 -5.54 -1.35
C TYR A 54 10.45 -5.58 -1.50
N PHE A 55 9.90 -6.69 -1.99
CA PHE A 55 8.46 -6.92 -2.07
C PHE A 55 7.82 -6.91 -0.68
N ASP A 56 8.35 -7.70 0.26
CA ASP A 56 7.88 -7.74 1.64
C ASP A 56 7.87 -6.35 2.28
N ASN A 57 8.99 -5.63 2.17
CA ASN A 57 9.09 -4.28 2.71
C ASN A 57 8.07 -3.33 2.09
N THR A 58 7.88 -3.37 0.76
CA THR A 58 6.95 -2.50 0.04
C THR A 58 5.51 -2.79 0.45
N TRP A 59 5.14 -4.07 0.50
CA TRP A 59 3.81 -4.53 0.89
C TRP A 59 3.47 -4.14 2.33
N THR A 60 4.37 -4.41 3.27
CA THR A 60 4.19 -4.06 4.69
C THR A 60 4.13 -2.55 4.89
N LEU A 61 4.92 -1.77 4.15
CA LEU A 61 4.87 -0.29 4.22
C LEU A 61 3.50 0.25 3.79
N THR A 62 2.91 -0.30 2.72
CA THR A 62 1.54 0.03 2.31
C THR A 62 0.58 -0.30 3.45
N GLU A 63 0.62 -1.51 3.99
CA GLU A 63 -0.27 -1.91 5.08
C GLU A 63 -0.09 -1.04 6.33
N VAL A 64 1.13 -0.63 6.67
CA VAL A 64 1.38 0.26 7.81
C VAL A 64 0.68 1.61 7.61
N VAL A 65 0.67 2.15 6.39
CA VAL A 65 -0.07 3.38 6.08
C VAL A 65 -1.58 3.19 6.27
N PHE A 66 -2.13 2.04 5.84
CA PHE A 66 -3.56 1.74 5.96
C PHE A 66 -4.00 1.32 7.37
N ASP A 67 -3.09 0.78 8.20
CA ASP A 67 -3.33 0.56 9.63
C ASP A 67 -3.56 1.88 10.38
N GLY A 68 -3.19 3.02 9.79
CA GLY A 68 -3.53 4.35 10.26
C GLY A 68 -5.02 4.67 10.19
N LEU A 69 -5.84 3.93 9.45
CA LEU A 69 -7.29 4.13 9.37
C LEU A 69 -8.00 3.39 10.50
N VAL A 70 -8.88 4.08 11.24
CA VAL A 70 -9.41 3.56 12.52
C VAL A 70 -10.67 2.72 12.40
N ASN A 71 -11.42 2.83 11.30
CA ASN A 71 -12.69 2.13 11.10
C ASN A 71 -13.00 1.96 9.61
N GLU A 72 -14.05 1.20 9.31
CA GLU A 72 -14.47 0.92 7.95
C GLU A 72 -14.89 2.19 7.19
N GLU A 73 -15.56 3.15 7.85
CA GLU A 73 -15.97 4.41 7.22
C GLU A 73 -14.78 5.16 6.62
N ALA A 74 -13.63 5.16 7.29
CA ALA A 74 -12.40 5.78 6.80
C ALA A 74 -11.93 5.20 5.45
N TYR A 75 -12.24 3.93 5.16
CA TYR A 75 -11.91 3.29 3.89
C TYR A 75 -12.84 3.73 2.75
N TYR A 76 -14.11 3.98 3.03
CA TYR A 76 -15.13 4.28 2.00
C TYR A 76 -15.46 5.77 1.85
N ARG A 77 -14.98 6.61 2.77
CA ARG A 77 -15.17 8.05 2.71
C ARG A 77 -14.43 8.62 1.50
N ARG A 78 -15.18 9.19 0.56
CA ARG A 78 -14.60 9.94 -0.57
C ARG A 78 -14.02 11.25 -0.05
N PRO A 79 -12.83 11.68 -0.54
CA PRO A 79 -12.30 13.02 -0.24
C PRO A 79 -13.29 14.13 -0.59
N TYR A 80 -13.34 15.19 0.23
CA TYR A 80 -14.36 16.24 0.14
C TYR A 80 -14.36 16.96 -1.23
N HIS A 81 -13.19 17.09 -1.85
CA HIS A 81 -13.01 17.74 -3.15
C HIS A 81 -13.48 16.85 -4.32
N LYS A 82 -13.78 15.57 -4.08
CA LYS A 82 -14.32 14.59 -5.04
C LYS A 82 -13.43 14.30 -6.26
N LEU A 83 -12.19 14.74 -6.30
CA LEU A 83 -11.25 14.51 -7.42
C LEU A 83 -10.46 13.19 -7.30
N ARG A 84 -10.76 12.39 -6.28
CA ARG A 84 -10.03 11.15 -5.95
C ARG A 84 -11.00 10.08 -5.45
N HIS A 85 -10.59 8.83 -5.58
CA HIS A 85 -11.33 7.68 -5.08
C HIS A 85 -11.27 7.59 -3.53
N PRO A 86 -12.17 6.84 -2.88
CA PRO A 86 -12.02 6.49 -1.47
C PRO A 86 -10.80 5.59 -1.21
N MET A 87 -10.36 5.49 0.05
CA MET A 87 -9.14 4.76 0.44
C MET A 87 -9.19 3.27 0.09
N ILE A 88 -10.38 2.64 0.05
CA ILE A 88 -10.53 1.25 -0.39
C ILE A 88 -9.98 1.00 -1.81
N PHE A 89 -10.07 2.00 -2.70
CA PHE A 89 -9.44 1.93 -4.03
C PHE A 89 -7.93 1.83 -3.90
N TYR A 90 -7.32 2.73 -3.14
CA TYR A 90 -5.87 2.77 -2.96
C TYR A 90 -5.33 1.55 -2.21
N TYR A 91 -6.16 0.90 -1.38
CA TYR A 91 -5.83 -0.36 -0.73
C TYR A 91 -5.82 -1.54 -1.71
N GLY A 92 -6.80 -1.61 -2.62
CA GLY A 92 -6.93 -2.72 -3.58
C GLY A 92 -6.08 -2.56 -4.85
N HIS A 93 -5.99 -1.34 -5.38
CA HIS A 93 -5.46 -1.04 -6.72
C HIS A 93 -4.01 -1.53 -6.95
N PRO A 94 -3.04 -1.26 -6.05
CA PRO A 94 -1.69 -1.77 -6.24
C PRO A 94 -1.64 -3.29 -6.35
N ALA A 95 -2.41 -4.01 -5.51
CA ALA A 95 -2.46 -5.47 -5.52
C ALA A 95 -3.03 -6.03 -6.84
N VAL A 96 -4.06 -5.37 -7.38
CA VAL A 96 -4.61 -5.71 -8.71
C VAL A 96 -3.59 -5.47 -9.82
N LEU A 97 -2.81 -4.39 -9.74
CA LEU A 97 -1.81 -4.09 -10.75
C LEU A 97 -0.75 -5.19 -10.90
N TYR A 98 -0.30 -5.81 -9.81
CA TYR A 98 0.62 -6.96 -9.89
C TYR A 98 0.06 -8.07 -10.77
N ILE A 99 -1.19 -8.48 -10.51
CA ILE A 99 -1.84 -9.57 -11.25
C ILE A 99 -2.03 -9.17 -12.72
N ASN A 100 -2.54 -7.99 -12.99
CA ASN A 100 -2.78 -7.53 -14.36
C ASN A 100 -1.48 -7.42 -15.16
N LYS A 101 -0.42 -6.85 -14.58
CA LYS A 101 0.87 -6.71 -15.28
C LYS A 101 1.54 -8.05 -15.52
N LEU A 102 1.47 -8.99 -14.58
CA LEU A 102 2.00 -10.34 -14.76
C LEU A 102 1.20 -11.16 -15.77
N ARG A 103 -0.12 -10.94 -15.87
CA ARG A 103 -0.96 -11.52 -16.94
C ARG A 103 -0.56 -10.97 -18.31
N VAL A 104 -0.43 -9.64 -18.45
CA VAL A 104 -0.02 -9.00 -19.70
C VAL A 104 1.40 -9.44 -20.12
N ALA A 105 2.30 -9.63 -19.17
CA ALA A 105 3.65 -10.12 -19.41
C ALA A 105 3.73 -11.63 -19.74
N GLY A 106 2.60 -12.36 -19.69
CA GLY A 106 2.57 -13.81 -19.94
C GLY A 106 3.18 -14.66 -18.82
N ILE A 107 3.36 -14.09 -17.62
CA ILE A 107 3.82 -14.83 -16.43
C ILE A 107 2.65 -15.56 -15.76
N LEU A 108 1.48 -14.94 -15.73
CA LEU A 108 0.25 -15.54 -15.21
C LEU A 108 -0.71 -15.84 -16.35
N ASN A 109 -1.26 -17.06 -16.35
CA ASN A 109 -2.24 -17.49 -17.35
C ASN A 109 -3.67 -17.00 -17.06
N GLY A 110 -3.95 -16.56 -15.84
CA GLY A 110 -5.28 -16.13 -15.39
C GLY A 110 -5.23 -15.20 -14.18
N GLY A 111 -6.38 -14.65 -13.84
CA GLY A 111 -6.56 -13.80 -12.65
C GLY A 111 -6.82 -14.60 -11.36
N ILE A 112 -6.87 -13.87 -10.24
CA ILE A 112 -7.37 -14.32 -8.94
C ILE A 112 -8.86 -14.00 -8.81
N ASN A 113 -9.27 -12.80 -9.24
CA ASN A 113 -10.66 -12.35 -9.29
C ASN A 113 -10.81 -11.30 -10.39
N GLU A 114 -11.34 -11.70 -11.54
CA GLU A 114 -11.45 -10.84 -12.72
C GLU A 114 -12.33 -9.60 -12.49
N GLU A 115 -13.35 -9.69 -11.62
CA GLU A 115 -14.20 -8.55 -11.29
C GLU A 115 -13.42 -7.49 -10.50
N TYR A 116 -12.60 -7.90 -9.53
CA TYR A 116 -11.74 -6.98 -8.78
C TYR A 116 -10.63 -6.43 -9.66
N GLU A 117 -10.04 -7.29 -10.48
CA GLU A 117 -8.98 -6.91 -11.42
C GLU A 117 -9.45 -5.86 -12.41
N LYS A 118 -10.73 -5.89 -12.82
CA LYS A 118 -11.34 -4.86 -13.66
C LYS A 118 -11.75 -3.62 -12.85
N LEU A 119 -12.38 -3.82 -11.70
CA LEU A 119 -12.91 -2.75 -10.86
C LEU A 119 -11.80 -1.80 -10.39
N PHE A 120 -10.69 -2.36 -9.91
CA PHE A 120 -9.57 -1.57 -9.42
C PHE A 120 -8.57 -1.21 -10.52
N GLU A 121 -8.64 -1.73 -11.76
CA GLU A 121 -7.70 -1.36 -12.83
C GLU A 121 -7.85 0.10 -13.28
N THR A 122 -9.07 0.61 -13.27
CA THR A 122 -9.36 1.95 -13.80
C THR A 122 -8.87 3.00 -12.79
N GLY A 123 -7.76 3.67 -13.12
CA GLY A 123 -7.24 4.80 -12.37
C GLY A 123 -8.12 6.06 -12.52
N VAL A 124 -7.75 7.12 -11.80
CA VAL A 124 -8.32 8.45 -12.03
C VAL A 124 -7.67 9.04 -13.27
N ASP A 125 -8.41 9.17 -14.37
CA ASP A 125 -7.97 9.96 -15.52
C ASP A 125 -7.96 11.44 -15.13
N GLU A 126 -6.78 12.08 -15.19
CA GLU A 126 -6.61 13.50 -14.86
C GLU A 126 -7.42 14.42 -15.79
N MET A 127 -7.74 13.96 -17.00
CA MET A 127 -8.54 14.68 -17.99
C MET A 127 -10.02 14.30 -17.96
N ARG A 128 -10.39 13.25 -17.22
CA ARG A 128 -11.77 12.74 -17.09
C ARG A 128 -12.13 12.47 -15.64
N CYS A 129 -12.08 13.52 -14.83
CA CYS A 129 -12.52 13.49 -13.44
C CYS A 129 -14.03 13.15 -13.30
N ASP A 130 -14.80 13.23 -14.39
CA ASP A 130 -16.19 12.81 -14.53
C ASP A 130 -16.37 11.27 -14.56
N ASP A 131 -15.33 10.50 -14.87
CA ASP A 131 -15.35 9.03 -14.82
C ASP A 131 -15.23 8.47 -13.37
N LEU A 132 -15.02 9.33 -12.38
CA LEU A 132 -15.06 8.95 -10.97
C LEU A 132 -16.49 8.61 -10.54
N HIS A 133 -16.87 7.33 -10.64
CA HIS A 133 -18.16 6.76 -10.21
C HIS A 133 -18.91 7.68 -9.25
N GLU A 134 -19.85 8.46 -9.81
CA GLU A 134 -20.54 9.50 -9.06
C GLU A 134 -21.38 8.86 -7.96
N GLY A 135 -20.89 8.93 -6.73
CA GLY A 135 -21.67 8.74 -5.51
C GLY A 135 -22.12 7.31 -5.17
N ASN A 136 -21.77 6.29 -5.95
CA ASN A 136 -22.16 4.91 -5.63
C ASN A 136 -21.07 4.18 -4.83
N ASN A 137 -21.06 4.36 -3.51
CA ASN A 137 -20.20 3.57 -2.62
C ASN A 137 -20.47 2.06 -2.70
N SER A 138 -21.64 1.63 -3.23
CA SER A 138 -22.02 0.22 -3.33
C SER A 138 -21.26 -0.58 -4.40
N ILE A 139 -20.39 0.07 -5.18
CA ILE A 139 -19.54 -0.65 -6.15
C ILE A 139 -18.31 -1.30 -5.49
N TRP A 140 -17.90 -0.80 -4.32
CA TRP A 140 -16.67 -1.25 -3.68
C TRP A 140 -16.94 -2.51 -2.85
N PRO A 141 -16.10 -3.56 -2.98
CA PRO A 141 -16.15 -4.71 -2.09
C PRO A 141 -15.89 -4.30 -0.65
N THR A 142 -16.29 -5.15 0.29
CA THR A 142 -15.99 -4.98 1.72
C THR A 142 -14.48 -5.00 1.97
N ILE A 143 -14.03 -4.35 3.04
CA ILE A 143 -12.60 -4.30 3.38
C ILE A 143 -12.07 -5.72 3.67
N ASN A 144 -12.90 -6.61 4.21
CA ASN A 144 -12.56 -8.03 4.38
C ASN A 144 -12.32 -8.73 3.05
N GLU A 145 -13.16 -8.49 2.05
CA GLU A 145 -12.99 -9.08 0.72
C GLU A 145 -11.73 -8.58 0.01
N VAL A 146 -11.46 -7.26 0.07
CA VAL A 146 -10.24 -6.68 -0.50
C VAL A 146 -8.99 -7.16 0.25
N HIS A 147 -9.06 -7.27 1.58
CA HIS A 147 -7.99 -7.84 2.42
C HIS A 147 -7.70 -9.30 2.05
N GLN A 148 -8.72 -10.14 1.90
CA GLN A 148 -8.55 -11.53 1.47
C GLN A 148 -7.97 -11.63 0.06
N TYR A 149 -8.40 -10.76 -0.86
CA TYR A 149 -7.82 -10.68 -2.20
C TYR A 149 -6.33 -10.31 -2.13
N ARG A 150 -5.98 -9.27 -1.35
CA ARG A 150 -4.59 -8.87 -1.10
C ARG A 150 -3.75 -10.02 -0.55
N ALA A 151 -4.25 -10.79 0.42
CA ALA A 151 -3.55 -11.96 0.95
C ALA A 151 -3.25 -13.03 -0.12
N LYS A 152 -4.19 -13.28 -1.04
CA LYS A 152 -3.98 -14.19 -2.17
C LYS A 152 -2.93 -13.63 -3.14
N VAL A 153 -2.99 -12.34 -3.47
CA VAL A 153 -1.99 -11.68 -4.32
C VAL A 153 -0.60 -11.83 -3.69
N TYR A 154 -0.44 -11.50 -2.41
CA TYR A 154 0.84 -11.62 -1.70
C TYR A 154 1.44 -13.02 -1.85
N GLN A 155 0.65 -14.07 -1.61
CA GLN A 155 1.09 -15.46 -1.76
C GLN A 155 1.52 -15.80 -3.20
N VAL A 156 0.74 -15.37 -4.20
CA VAL A 156 1.08 -15.58 -5.62
C VAL A 156 2.39 -14.90 -5.99
N ILE A 157 2.60 -13.65 -5.55
CA ILE A 157 3.83 -12.91 -5.86
C ILE A 157 5.04 -13.53 -5.16
N CYS A 158 4.93 -13.92 -3.89
CA CYS A 158 5.99 -14.68 -3.20
C CYS A 158 6.35 -15.95 -3.97
N GLN A 159 5.36 -16.75 -4.36
CA GLN A 159 5.58 -17.99 -5.11
C GLN A 159 6.30 -17.74 -6.43
N ILE A 160 5.92 -16.70 -7.18
CA ILE A 160 6.58 -16.32 -8.43
C ILE A 160 8.05 -15.95 -8.17
N ILE A 161 8.32 -15.07 -7.20
CA ILE A 161 9.68 -14.63 -6.86
C ILE A 161 10.55 -15.80 -6.43
N GLU A 162 9.99 -16.76 -5.69
CA GLU A 162 10.72 -17.91 -5.15
C GLU A 162 10.99 -18.99 -6.20
N THR A 163 10.05 -19.23 -7.12
CA THR A 163 10.06 -20.46 -7.94
C THR A 163 10.14 -20.25 -9.45
N HIS A 164 9.75 -19.08 -9.98
CA HIS A 164 9.58 -18.94 -11.42
C HIS A 164 10.92 -19.05 -12.17
N PRO A 165 11.06 -19.88 -13.23
CA PRO A 165 12.34 -20.16 -13.87
C PRO A 165 13.04 -18.92 -14.43
N LEU A 166 12.29 -17.93 -14.95
CA LEU A 166 12.83 -16.66 -15.46
C LEU A 166 13.52 -15.75 -14.42
N LEU A 167 13.57 -16.15 -13.15
CA LEU A 167 14.34 -15.48 -12.10
C LEU A 167 15.55 -16.32 -11.63
N ASN A 168 15.95 -17.35 -12.37
CA ASN A 168 17.21 -18.06 -12.15
C ASN A 168 18.41 -17.22 -12.65
N ASP A 169 19.63 -17.65 -12.30
CA ASP A 169 20.85 -16.90 -12.65
C ASP A 169 21.05 -16.73 -14.16
N GLU A 170 20.53 -17.64 -14.99
CA GLU A 170 20.64 -17.60 -16.45
C GLU A 170 19.80 -16.48 -17.10
N HIS A 171 18.66 -16.12 -16.47
CA HIS A 171 17.74 -15.13 -16.99
C HIS A 171 17.91 -13.74 -16.38
N MET A 172 18.79 -13.60 -15.40
CA MET A 172 19.18 -12.32 -14.80
C MET A 172 20.22 -11.58 -15.67
N PRO A 173 20.31 -10.24 -15.60
CA PRO A 173 19.48 -9.31 -14.83
C PRO A 173 18.09 -9.09 -15.46
N ILE A 174 17.13 -8.61 -14.68
CA ILE A 174 15.83 -8.15 -15.17
C ILE A 174 16.02 -6.85 -15.97
N SER A 175 15.42 -6.76 -17.15
CA SER A 175 15.48 -5.58 -18.02
C SER A 175 14.12 -5.33 -18.66
N ILE A 176 13.88 -4.12 -19.18
CA ILE A 176 12.57 -3.65 -19.67
C ILE A 176 11.96 -4.54 -20.78
N ASP A 177 12.80 -5.26 -21.53
CA ASP A 177 12.42 -6.20 -22.59
C ASP A 177 12.06 -7.61 -22.07
N LYS A 178 12.28 -7.89 -20.79
CA LYS A 178 11.99 -9.21 -20.18
C LYS A 178 10.64 -9.21 -19.44
N PRO A 179 9.87 -10.32 -19.49
CA PRO A 179 8.59 -10.44 -18.80
C PRO A 179 8.64 -10.10 -17.30
N MET A 180 9.72 -10.46 -16.60
CA MET A 180 9.88 -10.20 -15.17
C MET A 180 10.07 -8.72 -14.81
N TRP A 181 10.25 -7.83 -15.78
CA TRP A 181 10.18 -6.38 -15.57
C TRP A 181 8.84 -5.95 -14.97
N ALA A 182 7.77 -6.71 -15.24
CA ALA A 182 6.46 -6.48 -14.64
C ALA A 182 6.49 -6.44 -13.10
N LEU A 183 7.37 -7.21 -12.45
CA LEU A 183 7.54 -7.15 -10.99
C LEU A 183 8.11 -5.82 -10.55
N LEU A 184 9.18 -5.34 -11.22
CA LEU A 184 9.81 -4.06 -10.87
C LEU A 184 8.85 -2.88 -11.10
N VAL A 185 8.12 -2.89 -12.21
CA VAL A 185 7.03 -1.92 -12.46
C VAL A 185 6.01 -1.95 -11.33
N SER A 186 5.61 -3.14 -10.88
CA SER A 186 4.57 -3.28 -9.86
C SER A 186 5.06 -2.83 -8.47
N PHE A 187 6.30 -3.12 -8.09
CA PHE A 187 6.87 -2.64 -6.83
C PHE A 187 6.93 -1.10 -6.79
N GLU A 188 7.42 -0.47 -7.85
CA GLU A 188 7.53 0.99 -7.91
C GLU A 188 6.16 1.65 -7.99
N HIS A 189 5.22 1.04 -8.71
CA HIS A 189 3.86 1.50 -8.77
C HIS A 189 3.19 1.48 -7.39
N GLU A 190 3.39 0.42 -6.60
CA GLU A 190 2.91 0.38 -5.22
C GLU A 190 3.54 1.49 -4.36
N ARG A 191 4.81 1.84 -4.58
CA ARG A 191 5.46 2.96 -3.87
C ARG A 191 4.91 4.33 -4.23
N ILE A 192 4.55 4.55 -5.50
CA ILE A 192 3.83 5.75 -5.93
C ILE A 192 2.47 5.84 -5.22
N HIS A 193 1.77 4.71 -5.13
CA HIS A 193 0.49 4.64 -4.42
C HIS A 193 0.63 4.78 -2.91
N LEU A 194 1.74 4.35 -2.32
CA LEU A 194 2.06 4.59 -0.93
C LEU A 194 2.19 6.08 -0.64
N GLU A 195 2.95 6.82 -1.46
CA GLU A 195 3.09 8.27 -1.32
C GLU A 195 1.75 8.97 -1.47
N THR A 196 1.02 8.65 -2.54
CA THR A 196 -0.32 9.19 -2.83
C THR A 196 -1.29 8.93 -1.67
N SER A 197 -1.36 7.69 -1.18
CA SER A 197 -2.23 7.32 -0.04
C SER A 197 -1.85 8.10 1.20
N SER A 198 -0.56 8.27 1.48
CA SER A 198 -0.12 9.05 2.64
C SER A 198 -0.60 10.50 2.60
N VAL A 199 -0.66 11.12 1.40
CA VAL A 199 -1.16 12.49 1.23
C VAL A 199 -2.67 12.52 1.43
N LEU A 200 -3.41 11.62 0.80
CA LEU A 200 -4.87 11.58 0.89
C LEU A 200 -5.38 11.26 2.30
N ILE A 201 -4.67 10.40 3.05
CA ILE A 201 -5.00 10.11 4.45
C ILE A 201 -4.89 11.36 5.34
N ARG A 202 -3.99 12.29 5.03
CA ARG A 202 -3.87 13.57 5.78
C ARG A 202 -5.05 14.50 5.56
N GLU A 203 -5.85 14.27 4.52
CA GLU A 203 -7.06 15.04 4.25
C GLU A 203 -8.29 14.48 5.00
N LEU A 204 -8.16 13.31 5.63
CA LEU A 204 -9.23 12.74 6.44
C LEU A 204 -9.39 13.51 7.76
N PRO A 205 -10.63 13.64 8.27
CA PRO A 205 -10.87 14.14 9.62
C PRO A 205 -10.07 13.35 10.67
N ILE A 206 -9.61 14.05 11.71
CA ILE A 206 -8.67 13.50 12.70
C ILE A 206 -9.24 12.27 13.42
N GLU A 207 -10.56 12.17 13.55
CA GLU A 207 -11.26 11.03 14.14
C GLU A 207 -11.19 9.75 13.30
N PHE A 208 -10.78 9.82 12.04
CA PHE A 208 -10.63 8.65 11.15
C PHE A 208 -9.20 8.11 11.06
N VAL A 209 -8.24 8.79 11.70
CA VAL A 209 -6.82 8.46 11.59
C VAL A 209 -6.16 8.28 12.95
N ARG A 210 -5.16 7.40 12.98
CA ARG A 210 -4.24 7.21 14.11
C ARG A 210 -2.82 7.08 13.59
N ILE A 211 -1.85 7.24 14.51
CA ILE A 211 -0.43 7.02 14.22
C ILE A 211 -0.16 5.52 14.34
N PRO A 212 0.20 4.81 13.26
CA PRO A 212 0.62 3.42 13.32
C PRO A 212 1.87 3.27 14.21
N PRO A 213 1.96 2.24 15.08
CA PRO A 213 3.13 2.03 15.94
C PRO A 213 4.44 1.87 15.16
N ALA A 214 4.37 1.34 13.94
CA ALA A 214 5.53 1.08 13.09
C ALA A 214 6.02 2.32 12.32
N TRP A 215 5.36 3.48 12.42
CA TRP A 215 5.89 4.70 11.80
C TRP A 215 7.17 5.15 12.50
N SER A 216 8.17 5.52 11.69
CA SER A 216 9.34 6.22 12.18
C SER A 216 8.90 7.60 12.67
N VAL A 217 8.68 7.75 13.97
CA VAL A 217 8.54 9.08 14.56
C VAL A 217 9.88 9.76 14.38
N SER A 218 9.94 10.82 13.58
CA SER A 218 11.10 11.70 13.59
C SER A 218 11.24 12.13 15.04
N THR A 219 12.27 11.65 15.72
CA THR A 219 12.71 12.31 16.94
C THR A 219 13.08 13.70 16.49
N GLU A 220 12.20 14.67 16.72
CA GLU A 220 12.59 16.05 16.73
C GLU A 220 13.72 16.11 17.75
N LYS A 221 14.97 16.05 17.27
CA LYS A 221 16.06 16.66 18.01
C LYS A 221 15.59 18.09 18.15
N LYS A 222 15.11 18.46 19.34
CA LYS A 222 14.89 19.85 19.70
C LYS A 222 16.17 20.57 19.31
N ILE A 223 16.15 21.23 18.16
CA ILE A 223 17.19 22.19 17.84
C ILE A 223 16.89 23.30 18.84
N ASN A 224 17.59 23.30 19.97
CA ASN A 224 17.68 24.45 20.85
C ASN A 224 18.32 25.56 20.02
N ASN A 225 17.50 26.24 19.21
CA ASN A 225 17.91 27.40 18.47
C ASN A 225 17.53 28.62 19.34
N PRO A 226 18.48 29.24 20.07
CA PRO A 226 18.18 30.36 20.95
C PRO A 226 17.69 31.62 20.23
N ARG A 227 17.53 31.58 18.89
CA ARG A 227 17.13 32.75 18.07
C ARG A 227 15.67 32.78 17.61
N ARG A 228 14.83 31.78 17.91
CA ARG A 228 13.39 31.87 17.58
C ARG A 228 12.60 32.47 18.75
N LYS A 229 12.46 33.80 18.78
CA LYS A 229 11.40 34.45 19.55
C LYS A 229 10.05 33.91 19.06
N ARG A 230 9.24 33.39 19.98
CA ARG A 230 7.85 32.96 19.75
C ARG A 230 7.09 34.10 19.06
N ILE A 231 6.52 33.84 17.89
CA ILE A 231 5.37 34.60 17.41
C ILE A 231 4.15 33.80 17.84
N GLN A 232 3.54 34.27 18.91
CA GLN A 232 2.22 33.86 19.34
C GLN A 232 1.24 34.45 18.33
N THR A 233 0.63 33.62 17.49
CA THR A 233 -0.54 34.04 16.70
C THR A 233 -1.64 33.02 16.96
N SER A 234 -2.56 33.46 17.81
CA SER A 234 -3.90 32.93 17.95
C SER A 234 -4.69 33.28 16.70
N VAL A 235 -5.09 32.29 15.91
CA VAL A 235 -6.28 32.38 15.06
C VAL A 235 -6.86 30.97 14.98
N PHE A 236 -8.18 30.92 15.14
CA PHE A 236 -9.07 29.78 15.40
C PHE A 236 -8.81 28.49 14.61
#